data_AF-A0A7Y1UJU2-F1
#
_entry.id   AF-A0A7Y1UJU2-F1
#
_cell.length_a   1.000
_cell.length_b   1.000
_cell.length_c   1.000
_cell.angle_alpha   90.00
_cell.angle_beta   90.00
_cell.angle_gamma   90.00
#
_symmetry.space_group_name_H-M   'P 1'
#
loop_
_entity.id
_entity.type
_entity.pdbx_description
1 polymer ?
#
loop_
_entity_poly.entity_id
_entity_poly.type
_entity_poly.pdbx_seq_one_letter_code
_entity_poly.pdbx_strand_id
1 'polypeptide(L)'
;MGTLDREFARHGGYVWVYSPDGSLRAGEGPAGQTAAWVQPPGSPTVGMAILEAYRATGEAACLDAARDTAHALVRGQLHSGGWPYRIDFEPEDRKGTNYRVDGGPNPKAAGPAGWDTWKQRKNRGNRSMLDDDTTQAALRFLLEFHREVDGGDKQVRGALDYGLAALRGTQYPCGAWSHNFDAFPDPPPEFGDYPVFDASYPESWPRTWPKEWAGCYHLNDNITPDAIATLLLAHEVLGDRTFLDAARRGGEFLIRAQMPDPQPAWAQQYDKHMHPVWERKFEPPAITGGESQGAMEILIALFHATGEERFLEPVPRALAYLRRSLLPDGRLARYYELRTNRPLYFTRDYKLTGDGGDVPDHYAFVTPSRLDKIEELYREARAGKPPRPAAVPGGERVADLLATRDPRGIWLEPGVVRDHRGRKVRPEAGIVSSRTVARNLTALSRYLSRHPPSRP
;
A
#
# COMPACT_ATOMS: atom_id res chain seq x y z
N MET A 1 22.22 12.85 0.52
CA MET A 1 22.03 11.40 0.31
C MET A 1 23.10 10.57 1.03
N GLY A 2 24.39 10.87 0.86
CA GLY A 2 25.49 10.06 1.41
C GLY A 2 25.40 9.68 2.90
N THR A 3 24.87 10.54 3.77
CA THR A 3 24.70 10.22 5.20
C THR A 3 23.60 9.18 5.47
N LEU A 4 22.46 9.27 4.77
CA LEU A 4 21.31 8.39 5.00
C LEU A 4 21.66 6.93 4.69
N ASP A 5 22.20 6.71 3.50
CA ASP A 5 22.52 5.37 3.01
C ASP A 5 23.65 4.74 3.84
N ARG A 6 24.74 5.49 4.08
CA ARG A 6 25.88 4.99 4.86
C ARG A 6 25.55 4.66 6.31
N GLU A 7 24.71 5.47 6.98
CA GLU A 7 24.42 5.25 8.40
C GLU A 7 23.28 4.23 8.62
N PHE A 8 22.24 4.25 7.76
CA PHE A 8 20.97 3.58 8.05
C PHE A 8 20.61 2.41 7.12
N ALA A 9 21.18 2.34 5.91
CA ALA A 9 20.94 1.22 5.01
C ALA A 9 21.68 -0.04 5.51
N ARG A 10 21.05 -1.20 5.32
CA ARG A 10 21.67 -2.51 5.56
C ARG A 10 21.36 -3.40 4.37
N HIS A 11 22.39 -3.81 3.65
CA HIS A 11 22.26 -4.51 2.36
C HIS A 11 21.37 -3.75 1.35
N GLY A 12 21.43 -2.41 1.34
CA GLY A 12 20.54 -1.57 0.53
C GLY A 12 19.11 -1.43 1.06
N GLY A 13 18.75 -2.11 2.15
CA GLY A 13 17.42 -2.07 2.74
C GLY A 13 17.25 -1.08 3.89
N TYR A 14 16.01 -0.61 4.08
CA TYR A 14 15.61 0.38 5.07
C TYR A 14 14.47 -0.13 5.96
N VAL A 15 14.33 0.43 7.16
CA VAL A 15 13.22 0.17 8.10
C VAL A 15 12.40 1.43 8.33
N TRP A 16 11.35 1.39 9.15
CA TRP A 16 10.50 2.56 9.35
C TRP A 16 11.17 3.66 10.15
N VAL A 17 11.81 3.29 11.26
CA VAL A 17 12.36 4.22 12.25
C VAL A 17 13.67 3.75 12.84
N TYR A 18 14.51 4.70 13.22
CA TYR A 18 15.85 4.49 13.78
C TYR A 18 16.09 5.39 14.98
N SER A 19 16.93 4.95 15.91
CA SER A 19 17.59 5.88 16.84
C SER A 19 18.53 6.83 16.08
N PRO A 20 18.91 7.99 16.64
CA PRO A 20 19.76 8.98 15.97
C PRO A 20 21.12 8.45 15.49
N ASP A 21 21.65 7.43 16.16
CA ASP A 21 22.91 6.74 15.86
C ASP A 21 22.72 5.47 15.00
N GLY A 22 21.48 5.14 14.64
CA GLY A 22 21.13 3.94 13.86
C GLY A 22 21.27 2.61 14.59
N SER A 23 21.61 2.60 15.88
CA SER A 23 21.83 1.37 16.66
C SER A 23 20.54 0.60 16.95
N LEU A 24 19.43 1.31 17.13
CA LEU A 24 18.08 0.76 17.22
C LEU A 24 17.34 1.00 15.91
N ARG A 25 16.66 -0.04 15.44
CA ARG A 25 15.99 -0.09 14.14
C ARG A 25 14.67 -0.82 14.33
N ALA A 26 13.57 -0.30 13.77
CA ALA A 26 12.27 -0.95 13.88
C ALA A 26 11.39 -0.69 12.66
N GLY A 27 10.55 -1.67 12.33
CA GLY A 27 9.30 -1.46 11.62
C GLY A 27 8.14 -1.66 12.58
N GLU A 28 7.20 -2.54 12.25
CA GLU A 28 6.11 -2.93 13.16
C GLU A 28 6.65 -3.52 14.48
N GLY A 29 7.74 -4.29 14.36
CA GLY A 29 8.53 -4.82 15.46
C GLY A 29 10.01 -4.42 15.40
N PRO A 30 10.82 -4.84 16.39
CA PRO A 30 12.27 -4.69 16.34
C PRO A 30 12.85 -5.30 15.07
N ALA A 31 13.77 -4.57 14.44
CA ALA A 31 14.54 -5.06 13.31
C ALA A 31 15.88 -5.60 13.78
N GLY A 32 16.28 -6.77 13.27
CA GLY A 32 17.66 -7.24 13.40
C GLY A 32 18.65 -6.29 12.75
N GLN A 33 19.94 -6.46 13.06
CA GLN A 33 21.00 -5.57 12.56
C GLN A 33 21.12 -5.57 11.03
N THR A 34 20.65 -6.61 10.36
CA THR A 34 20.70 -6.71 8.89
C THR A 34 19.32 -6.71 8.23
N ALA A 35 18.22 -6.80 8.99
CA ALA A 35 16.88 -6.84 8.42
C ALA A 35 16.47 -5.51 7.77
N ALA A 36 15.54 -5.60 6.81
CA ALA A 36 14.89 -4.48 6.15
C ALA A 36 13.36 -4.68 6.11
N TRP A 37 12.60 -3.59 5.98
CA TRP A 37 11.15 -3.64 5.80
C TRP A 37 10.79 -3.34 4.35
N VAL A 38 9.84 -4.08 3.82
CA VAL A 38 9.22 -3.84 2.51
C VAL A 38 7.98 -2.97 2.68
N GLN A 39 7.17 -3.27 3.71
CA GLN A 39 5.97 -2.53 4.06
C GLN A 39 6.30 -1.03 4.19
N PRO A 40 5.67 -0.15 3.41
CA PRO A 40 5.79 1.30 3.54
C PRO A 40 5.64 1.78 5.00
N PRO A 41 6.43 2.77 5.46
CA PRO A 41 7.41 3.54 4.72
C PRO A 41 8.83 2.90 4.70
N GLY A 42 8.93 1.59 4.46
CA GLY A 42 10.20 0.86 4.37
C GLY A 42 10.98 1.10 3.06
N SER A 43 11.71 0.08 2.64
CA SER A 43 12.70 0.11 1.55
C SER A 43 12.15 0.66 0.22
N PRO A 44 10.97 0.25 -0.29
CA PRO A 44 10.44 0.79 -1.53
C PRO A 44 10.17 2.30 -1.46
N THR A 45 9.70 2.79 -0.31
CA THR A 45 9.44 4.23 -0.09
C THR A 45 10.71 5.05 -0.12
N VAL A 46 11.76 4.58 0.54
CA VAL A 46 13.06 5.26 0.55
C VAL A 46 13.73 5.16 -0.82
N GLY A 47 13.73 3.97 -1.43
CA GLY A 47 14.25 3.75 -2.78
C GLY A 47 13.63 4.67 -3.82
N MET A 48 12.31 4.87 -3.79
CA MET A 48 11.62 5.78 -4.69
C MET A 48 12.09 7.23 -4.52
N ALA A 49 12.22 7.70 -3.27
CA ALA A 49 12.69 9.06 -2.99
C ALA A 49 14.15 9.28 -3.43
N ILE A 50 15.00 8.24 -3.30
CA ILE A 50 16.38 8.25 -3.80
C ILE A 50 16.41 8.33 -5.32
N LEU A 51 15.55 7.58 -6.01
CA LEU A 51 15.44 7.61 -7.45
C LEU A 51 14.93 8.98 -7.96
N GLU A 52 13.96 9.59 -7.26
CA GLU A 52 13.54 10.98 -7.54
C GLU A 52 14.71 11.97 -7.35
N ALA A 53 15.56 11.78 -6.32
CA ALA A 53 16.77 12.58 -6.15
C ALA A 53 17.77 12.39 -7.29
N TYR A 54 18.01 11.16 -7.74
CA TYR A 54 18.85 10.90 -8.91
C TYR A 54 18.34 11.64 -10.16
N ARG A 55 17.05 11.55 -10.45
CA ARG A 55 16.43 12.25 -11.59
C ARG A 55 16.60 13.76 -11.52
N ALA A 56 16.58 14.33 -10.31
CA ALA A 56 16.70 15.76 -10.11
C ALA A 56 18.16 16.27 -10.18
N THR A 57 19.14 15.45 -9.80
CA THR A 57 20.54 15.89 -9.62
C THR A 57 21.55 15.26 -10.58
N GLY A 58 21.26 14.06 -11.09
CA GLY A 58 22.20 13.24 -11.86
C GLY A 58 23.33 12.63 -11.01
N GLU A 59 23.29 12.71 -9.68
CA GLU A 59 24.35 12.19 -8.81
C GLU A 59 24.41 10.66 -8.83
N ALA A 60 25.50 10.08 -9.34
CA ALA A 60 25.68 8.63 -9.47
C ALA A 60 25.48 7.86 -8.15
N ALA A 61 25.88 8.44 -7.01
CA ALA A 61 25.68 7.83 -5.69
C ALA A 61 24.20 7.60 -5.35
N CYS A 62 23.28 8.43 -5.87
CA CYS A 62 21.84 8.19 -5.71
C CYS A 62 21.40 6.96 -6.52
N LEU A 63 21.86 6.83 -7.77
CA LEU A 63 21.54 5.67 -8.60
C LEU A 63 22.10 4.37 -8.02
N ASP A 64 23.32 4.40 -7.49
CA ASP A 64 23.94 3.24 -6.83
C ASP A 64 23.13 2.81 -5.59
N ALA A 65 22.73 3.75 -4.73
CA ALA A 65 21.89 3.45 -3.57
C ALA A 65 20.49 2.92 -3.96
N ALA A 66 19.90 3.44 -5.05
CA ALA A 66 18.66 2.91 -5.60
C ALA A 66 18.85 1.48 -6.14
N ARG A 67 19.98 1.18 -6.80
CA ARG A 67 20.33 -0.17 -7.26
C ARG A 67 20.47 -1.14 -6.10
N ASP A 68 21.16 -0.74 -5.04
CA ASP A 68 21.30 -1.55 -3.82
C ASP A 68 19.94 -1.84 -3.19
N THR A 69 19.04 -0.85 -3.17
CA THR A 69 17.65 -1.05 -2.71
C THR A 69 16.89 -2.04 -3.61
N ALA A 70 17.04 -1.93 -4.94
CA ALA A 70 16.41 -2.84 -5.88
C ALA A 70 16.90 -4.28 -5.67
N HIS A 71 18.20 -4.48 -5.49
CA HIS A 71 18.81 -5.78 -5.24
C HIS A 71 18.41 -6.35 -3.86
N ALA A 72 18.25 -5.50 -2.86
CA ALA A 72 17.69 -5.87 -1.56
C ALA A 72 16.30 -6.51 -1.72
N LEU A 73 15.43 -5.89 -2.52
CA LEU A 73 14.10 -6.42 -2.82
C LEU A 73 14.16 -7.70 -3.65
N VAL A 74 15.04 -7.81 -4.66
CA VAL A 74 15.24 -9.07 -5.41
C VAL A 74 15.55 -10.22 -4.45
N ARG A 75 16.45 -10.00 -3.48
CA ARG A 75 16.79 -11.01 -2.45
C ARG A 75 15.65 -11.31 -1.49
N GLY A 76 14.66 -10.42 -1.37
CA GLY A 76 13.51 -10.57 -0.47
C GLY A 76 12.27 -11.18 -1.11
N GLN A 77 12.27 -11.45 -2.42
CA GLN A 77 11.09 -11.95 -3.11
C GLN A 77 10.82 -13.42 -2.78
N LEU A 78 9.55 -13.76 -2.55
CA LEU A 78 9.11 -15.10 -2.18
C LEU A 78 8.80 -15.97 -3.39
N HIS A 79 8.82 -17.29 -3.19
CA HIS A 79 8.32 -18.25 -4.19
C HIS A 79 6.83 -18.10 -4.50
N SER A 80 6.03 -17.46 -3.65
CA SER A 80 4.66 -17.09 -4.01
C SER A 80 4.57 -15.95 -5.02
N GLY A 81 5.59 -15.10 -5.11
CA GLY A 81 5.75 -14.08 -6.16
C GLY A 81 5.88 -12.65 -5.68
N GLY A 82 5.28 -12.31 -4.54
CA GLY A 82 5.40 -11.00 -3.91
C GLY A 82 6.44 -10.96 -2.80
N TRP A 83 6.19 -10.10 -1.81
CA TRP A 83 7.08 -9.85 -0.68
C TRP A 83 6.36 -9.99 0.67
N PRO A 84 7.07 -10.46 1.71
CA PRO A 84 6.61 -10.32 3.08
C PRO A 84 6.86 -8.89 3.57
N TYR A 85 6.37 -8.54 4.76
CA TYR A 85 6.65 -7.23 5.37
C TYR A 85 8.13 -6.96 5.63
N ARG A 86 8.92 -8.02 5.88
CA ARG A 86 10.32 -7.93 6.32
C ARG A 86 11.20 -8.87 5.52
N ILE A 87 12.38 -8.40 5.15
CA ILE A 87 13.46 -9.19 4.58
C ILE A 87 14.53 -9.39 5.64
N ASP A 88 14.89 -10.64 5.88
CA ASP A 88 16.01 -11.02 6.74
C ASP A 88 17.23 -11.32 5.87
N PHE A 89 18.40 -10.77 6.19
CA PHE A 89 19.60 -10.94 5.36
C PHE A 89 20.64 -11.86 5.98
N GLU A 90 20.60 -12.10 7.29
CA GLU A 90 21.45 -13.09 7.95
C GLU A 90 21.11 -14.51 7.48
N PRO A 91 22.12 -15.36 7.17
CA PRO A 91 21.88 -16.71 6.67
C PRO A 91 20.98 -17.57 7.57
N GLU A 92 21.13 -17.45 8.90
CA GLU A 92 20.32 -18.23 9.85
C GLU A 92 18.86 -17.76 9.90
N ASP A 93 18.62 -16.45 9.88
CA ASP A 93 17.27 -15.88 9.91
C ASP A 93 16.50 -16.15 8.60
N ARG A 94 17.22 -16.36 7.49
CA ARG A 94 16.61 -16.68 6.18
C ARG A 94 15.99 -18.07 6.11
N LYS A 95 16.46 -19.05 6.92
CA LYS A 95 16.01 -20.46 6.84
C LYS A 95 14.51 -20.66 7.04
N GLY A 96 13.85 -19.75 7.76
CA GLY A 96 12.40 -19.80 8.01
C GLY A 96 11.52 -19.22 6.90
N THR A 97 12.13 -18.67 5.84
CA THR A 97 11.44 -17.95 4.77
C THR A 97 11.80 -18.51 3.40
N ASN A 98 10.81 -18.68 2.54
CA ASN A 98 10.96 -19.28 1.21
C ASN A 98 11.28 -18.20 0.15
N TYR A 99 12.40 -17.50 0.35
CA TYR A 99 12.95 -16.58 -0.65
C TYR A 99 13.35 -17.30 -1.94
N ARG A 100 13.16 -16.69 -3.10
CA ARG A 100 13.45 -17.30 -4.41
C ARG A 100 14.93 -17.57 -4.66
N VAL A 101 15.81 -16.73 -4.12
CA VAL A 101 17.24 -16.72 -4.47
C VAL A 101 18.01 -17.80 -3.70
N ASP A 102 17.68 -18.01 -2.43
CA ASP A 102 18.44 -18.84 -1.48
C ASP A 102 17.58 -19.36 -0.31
N GLY A 103 16.26 -19.15 -0.35
CA GLY A 103 15.34 -19.64 0.67
C GLY A 103 14.93 -21.09 0.42
N GLY A 104 14.18 -21.66 1.38
CA GLY A 104 13.70 -23.04 1.34
C GLY A 104 12.96 -23.44 0.05
N PRO A 105 12.70 -24.74 -0.17
CA PRO A 105 12.14 -25.23 -1.42
C PRO A 105 10.80 -24.55 -1.75
N ASN A 106 10.56 -24.28 -3.04
CA ASN A 106 9.28 -23.76 -3.52
C ASN A 106 8.11 -24.64 -3.01
N PRO A 107 7.23 -24.11 -2.13
CA PRO A 107 6.13 -24.89 -1.60
C PRO A 107 5.17 -25.33 -2.71
N LYS A 108 4.65 -26.56 -2.62
CA LYS A 108 3.61 -27.02 -3.55
C LYS A 108 2.31 -26.24 -3.31
N ALA A 109 1.60 -25.93 -4.39
CA ALA A 109 0.25 -25.38 -4.28
C ALA A 109 -0.64 -26.36 -3.49
N ALA A 110 -1.34 -25.84 -2.48
CA ALA A 110 -2.18 -26.65 -1.59
C ALA A 110 -3.59 -26.91 -2.14
N GLY A 111 -3.83 -26.55 -3.40
CA GLY A 111 -5.13 -26.52 -4.08
C GLY A 111 -5.15 -25.44 -5.17
N PRO A 112 -6.28 -25.20 -5.83
CA PRO A 112 -6.44 -24.08 -6.75
C PRO A 112 -6.17 -22.75 -6.02
N ALA A 113 -5.69 -21.75 -6.76
CA ALA A 113 -5.43 -20.43 -6.21
C ALA A 113 -6.71 -19.75 -5.73
N GLY A 114 -6.60 -18.97 -4.66
CA GLY A 114 -7.67 -18.14 -4.13
C GLY A 114 -7.87 -18.27 -2.61
N TRP A 115 -8.79 -17.47 -2.09
CA TRP A 115 -8.96 -17.25 -0.66
C TRP A 115 -9.26 -18.52 0.13
N ASP A 116 -10.05 -19.44 -0.41
CA ASP A 116 -10.38 -20.69 0.28
C ASP A 116 -9.13 -21.56 0.54
N THR A 117 -8.10 -21.43 -0.29
CA THR A 117 -6.79 -22.06 -0.10
C THR A 117 -5.89 -21.21 0.81
N TRP A 118 -5.71 -19.93 0.51
CA TRP A 118 -4.73 -19.08 1.21
C TRP A 118 -5.08 -18.81 2.67
N LYS A 119 -6.38 -18.76 3.02
CA LYS A 119 -6.82 -18.58 4.42
C LYS A 119 -6.37 -19.72 5.34
N GLN A 120 -6.05 -20.89 4.77
CA GLN A 120 -5.55 -22.05 5.52
C GLN A 120 -4.08 -21.90 5.94
N ARG A 121 -3.33 -20.98 5.31
CA ARG A 121 -1.93 -20.64 5.64
C ARG A 121 -1.00 -21.86 5.69
N LYS A 122 -1.14 -22.76 4.71
CA LYS A 122 -0.41 -24.04 4.67
C LYS A 122 1.06 -23.85 4.30
N ASN A 123 1.40 -22.83 3.50
CA ASN A 123 2.75 -22.59 3.04
C ASN A 123 3.48 -21.57 3.93
N ARG A 124 3.82 -22.00 5.15
CA ARG A 124 4.55 -21.18 6.12
C ARG A 124 5.86 -20.66 5.52
N GLY A 125 6.17 -19.39 5.78
CA GLY A 125 7.36 -18.74 5.25
C GLY A 125 7.26 -18.30 3.78
N ASN A 126 6.13 -18.51 3.09
CA ASN A 126 5.94 -18.14 1.68
C ASN A 126 4.80 -17.16 1.45
N ARG A 127 4.40 -16.38 2.47
CA ARG A 127 3.23 -15.50 2.38
C ARG A 127 3.60 -14.12 1.84
N SER A 128 3.16 -13.84 0.62
CA SER A 128 3.26 -12.51 0.00
C SER A 128 2.11 -11.63 0.48
N MET A 129 2.43 -10.42 0.93
CA MET A 129 1.45 -9.47 1.47
C MET A 129 1.09 -8.43 0.40
N LEU A 130 -0.21 -8.28 0.15
CA LEU A 130 -0.77 -7.11 -0.54
C LEU A 130 -1.26 -6.05 0.45
N ASP A 131 -1.52 -6.49 1.69
CA ASP A 131 -1.83 -5.64 2.84
C ASP A 131 -0.72 -4.58 3.07
N ASP A 132 -1.14 -3.40 3.52
CA ASP A 132 -0.30 -2.22 3.69
C ASP A 132 0.61 -1.92 2.49
N ASP A 133 0.12 -2.12 1.26
CA ASP A 133 0.82 -1.75 0.02
C ASP A 133 2.19 -2.43 -0.17
N THR A 134 2.41 -3.59 0.45
CA THR A 134 3.75 -4.19 0.58
C THR A 134 4.34 -4.66 -0.76
N THR A 135 3.68 -5.60 -1.43
CA THR A 135 4.16 -6.12 -2.73
C THR A 135 4.03 -5.07 -3.82
N GLN A 136 2.96 -4.28 -3.77
CA GLN A 136 2.63 -3.26 -4.77
C GLN A 136 3.67 -2.14 -4.75
N ALA A 137 4.05 -1.61 -3.58
CA ALA A 137 5.12 -0.60 -3.48
C ALA A 137 6.46 -1.13 -3.97
N ALA A 138 6.82 -2.39 -3.64
CA ALA A 138 8.03 -3.03 -4.13
C ALA A 138 8.05 -3.10 -5.66
N LEU A 139 6.95 -3.56 -6.27
CA LEU A 139 6.79 -3.60 -7.73
C LEU A 139 6.89 -2.22 -8.37
N ARG A 140 6.23 -1.20 -7.80
CA ARG A 140 6.28 0.16 -8.34
C ARG A 140 7.69 0.74 -8.30
N PHE A 141 8.41 0.56 -7.19
CA PHE A 141 9.81 0.98 -7.12
C PHE A 141 10.70 0.24 -8.13
N LEU A 142 10.56 -1.08 -8.25
CA LEU A 142 11.35 -1.87 -9.21
C LEU A 142 11.03 -1.48 -10.67
N LEU A 143 9.78 -1.16 -11.00
CA LEU A 143 9.37 -0.66 -12.33
C LEU A 143 10.04 0.67 -12.64
N GLU A 144 10.00 1.60 -11.70
CA GLU A 144 10.62 2.91 -11.83
C GLU A 144 12.15 2.82 -11.97
N PHE A 145 12.79 1.96 -11.17
CA PHE A 145 14.21 1.68 -11.30
C PHE A 145 14.54 1.02 -12.64
N HIS A 146 13.76 0.02 -13.08
CA HIS A 146 13.92 -0.63 -14.38
C HIS A 146 13.86 0.35 -15.54
N ARG A 147 12.91 1.30 -15.50
CA ARG A 147 12.82 2.41 -16.45
C ARG A 147 14.08 3.28 -16.43
N GLU A 148 14.58 3.63 -15.25
CA GLU A 148 15.74 4.50 -15.10
C GLU A 148 17.04 3.91 -15.65
N VAL A 149 17.21 2.59 -15.55
CA VAL A 149 18.42 1.89 -16.05
C VAL A 149 18.23 1.30 -17.45
N ASP A 150 17.24 1.77 -18.20
CA ASP A 150 16.90 1.30 -19.56
C ASP A 150 16.76 -0.24 -19.65
N GLY A 151 16.26 -0.85 -18.57
CA GLY A 151 16.11 -2.29 -18.46
C GLY A 151 17.39 -3.12 -18.40
N GLY A 152 18.55 -2.49 -18.19
CA GLY A 152 19.86 -3.15 -18.17
C GLY A 152 20.07 -4.15 -17.02
N ASP A 153 19.27 -4.08 -15.96
CA ASP A 153 19.38 -4.98 -14.80
C ASP A 153 18.50 -6.23 -14.93
N LYS A 154 19.13 -7.36 -15.29
CA LYS A 154 18.45 -8.65 -15.50
C LYS A 154 17.85 -9.24 -14.22
N GLN A 155 18.46 -8.97 -13.06
CA GLN A 155 17.96 -9.50 -11.78
C GLN A 155 16.67 -8.78 -11.39
N VAL A 156 16.66 -7.46 -11.54
CA VAL A 156 15.44 -6.66 -11.35
C VAL A 156 14.37 -7.06 -12.35
N ARG A 157 14.73 -7.24 -13.63
CA ARG A 157 13.77 -7.68 -14.64
C ARG A 157 13.12 -9.03 -14.30
N GLY A 158 13.92 -10.01 -13.87
CA GLY A 158 13.41 -11.32 -13.46
C GLY A 158 12.56 -11.29 -12.18
N ALA A 159 12.79 -10.34 -11.27
CA ALA A 159 11.93 -10.13 -10.11
C ALA A 159 10.59 -9.47 -10.51
N LEU A 160 10.64 -8.47 -11.40
CA LEU A 160 9.46 -7.80 -11.94
C LEU A 160 8.55 -8.76 -12.69
N ASP A 161 9.07 -9.51 -13.66
CA ASP A 161 8.27 -10.43 -14.47
C ASP A 161 7.55 -11.44 -13.57
N TYR A 162 8.23 -11.98 -12.57
CA TYR A 162 7.66 -12.96 -11.65
C TYR A 162 6.60 -12.36 -10.71
N GLY A 163 6.88 -11.18 -10.14
CA GLY A 163 5.96 -10.54 -9.20
C GLY A 163 4.72 -9.97 -9.89
N LEU A 164 4.87 -9.41 -11.09
CA LEU A 164 3.74 -8.96 -11.90
C LEU A 164 2.89 -10.12 -12.42
N ALA A 165 3.51 -11.25 -12.78
CA ALA A 165 2.79 -12.47 -13.13
C ALA A 165 1.98 -12.98 -11.93
N ALA A 166 2.55 -13.01 -10.72
CA ALA A 166 1.83 -13.40 -9.51
C ALA A 166 0.70 -12.41 -9.15
N LEU A 167 0.93 -11.11 -9.23
CA LEU A 167 -0.11 -10.10 -8.97
C LEU A 167 -1.29 -10.27 -9.95
N ARG A 168 -1.02 -10.49 -11.23
CA ARG A 168 -2.08 -10.78 -12.22
C ARG A 168 -2.77 -12.12 -11.98
N GLY A 169 -2.00 -13.16 -11.68
CA GLY A 169 -2.53 -14.51 -11.47
C GLY A 169 -3.35 -14.65 -10.19
N THR A 170 -3.11 -13.80 -9.19
CA THR A 170 -3.92 -13.77 -7.95
C THR A 170 -5.22 -12.98 -8.07
N GLN A 171 -5.44 -12.29 -9.19
CA GLN A 171 -6.66 -11.52 -9.42
C GLN A 171 -7.86 -12.45 -9.58
N TYR A 172 -8.93 -12.20 -8.84
CA TYR A 172 -10.17 -12.98 -8.93
C TYR A 172 -10.93 -12.70 -10.24
N PRO A 173 -11.84 -13.60 -10.65
CA PRO A 173 -12.73 -13.36 -11.79
C PRO A 173 -13.53 -12.06 -11.71
N CYS A 174 -13.93 -11.64 -10.49
CA CYS A 174 -14.63 -10.36 -10.28
C CYS A 174 -13.73 -9.13 -10.44
N GLY A 175 -12.40 -9.31 -10.44
CA GLY A 175 -11.37 -8.27 -10.59
C GLY A 175 -10.62 -7.89 -9.31
N ALA A 176 -11.05 -8.38 -8.14
CA ALA A 176 -10.47 -8.03 -6.84
C ALA A 176 -9.16 -8.79 -6.52
N TRP A 177 -8.58 -8.45 -5.36
CA TRP A 177 -7.50 -9.20 -4.71
C TRP A 177 -7.79 -9.50 -3.24
N SER A 178 -7.12 -10.52 -2.71
CA SER A 178 -7.08 -10.81 -1.26
C SER A 178 -5.91 -10.09 -0.58
N HIS A 179 -5.95 -10.00 0.75
CA HIS A 179 -4.87 -9.34 1.51
C HIS A 179 -3.51 -10.05 1.43
N ASN A 180 -3.48 -11.36 1.16
CA ASN A 180 -2.25 -12.12 0.91
C ASN A 180 -2.50 -13.39 0.09
N PHE A 181 -1.39 -14.00 -0.33
CA PHE A 181 -1.33 -15.30 -1.00
C PHE A 181 -0.04 -16.02 -0.59
N ASP A 182 -0.09 -17.35 -0.46
CA ASP A 182 1.04 -18.16 0.06
C ASP A 182 1.59 -19.19 -0.94
N ALA A 183 1.13 -19.15 -2.19
CA ALA A 183 1.63 -19.94 -3.31
C ALA A 183 1.57 -19.12 -4.60
N PHE A 184 2.41 -19.47 -5.57
CA PHE A 184 2.31 -18.89 -6.91
C PHE A 184 0.96 -19.31 -7.55
N PRO A 185 0.21 -18.38 -8.16
CA PRO A 185 -1.16 -18.63 -8.61
C PRO A 185 -1.21 -19.36 -9.97
N ASP A 186 -0.79 -20.63 -9.98
CA ASP A 186 -0.83 -21.48 -11.17
C ASP A 186 -1.51 -22.84 -10.85
N PRO A 187 -2.76 -23.07 -11.31
CA PRO A 187 -3.60 -22.14 -12.07
C PRO A 187 -4.15 -20.96 -11.22
N PRO A 188 -4.60 -19.86 -11.84
CA PRO A 188 -5.22 -18.71 -11.15
C PRO A 188 -6.63 -19.04 -10.61
N PRO A 189 -7.23 -18.20 -9.73
CA PRO A 189 -8.60 -18.37 -9.27
C PRO A 189 -9.59 -18.37 -10.44
N GLU A 190 -10.57 -19.28 -10.41
CA GLU A 190 -11.50 -19.48 -11.52
C GLU A 190 -12.98 -19.21 -11.16
N PHE A 191 -13.80 -19.02 -12.19
CA PHE A 191 -15.23 -18.68 -12.05
C PHE A 191 -16.06 -19.74 -11.31
N GLY A 192 -15.67 -21.02 -11.38
CA GLY A 192 -16.38 -22.11 -10.71
C GLY A 192 -16.34 -21.97 -9.18
N ASP A 193 -15.19 -21.56 -8.65
CA ASP A 193 -14.96 -21.38 -7.21
C ASP A 193 -15.31 -19.96 -6.72
N TYR A 194 -15.13 -18.96 -7.59
CA TYR A 194 -15.32 -17.54 -7.30
C TYR A 194 -16.27 -16.89 -8.32
N PRO A 195 -17.58 -17.20 -8.26
CA PRO A 195 -18.58 -16.58 -9.11
C PRO A 195 -18.66 -15.06 -8.90
N VAL A 196 -19.07 -14.34 -9.94
CA VAL A 196 -19.11 -12.87 -9.95
C VAL A 196 -20.51 -12.39 -9.58
N PHE A 197 -20.60 -11.57 -8.52
CA PHE A 197 -21.83 -10.94 -8.06
C PHE A 197 -21.65 -9.41 -7.97
N ASP A 198 -22.77 -8.69 -7.89
CA ASP A 198 -22.79 -7.30 -7.43
C ASP A 198 -22.89 -7.28 -5.91
N ALA A 199 -22.38 -6.22 -5.27
CA ALA A 199 -22.46 -6.07 -3.83
C ALA A 199 -23.90 -5.93 -3.35
N SER A 200 -24.22 -6.64 -2.27
CA SER A 200 -25.53 -6.58 -1.62
C SER A 200 -25.41 -6.54 -0.11
N TYR A 201 -26.49 -6.13 0.54
CA TYR A 201 -26.60 -6.25 1.99
C TYR A 201 -26.82 -7.71 2.38
N PRO A 202 -26.07 -8.24 3.37
CA PRO A 202 -26.45 -9.51 3.96
C PRO A 202 -27.82 -9.37 4.65
N GLU A 203 -28.55 -10.48 4.78
CA GLU A 203 -29.84 -10.51 5.48
C GLU A 203 -29.68 -10.06 6.94
N SER A 204 -28.62 -10.54 7.60
CA SER A 204 -28.20 -10.12 8.93
C SER A 204 -26.68 -10.25 9.06
N TRP A 205 -26.12 -9.67 10.12
CA TRP A 205 -24.71 -9.84 10.44
C TRP A 205 -24.47 -9.96 11.96
N PRO A 206 -23.47 -10.74 12.41
CA PRO A 206 -23.20 -10.94 13.83
C PRO A 206 -22.76 -9.66 14.51
N ARG A 207 -23.38 -9.28 15.64
CA ARG A 207 -23.00 -8.08 16.40
C ARG A 207 -21.74 -8.26 17.24
N THR A 208 -21.24 -9.49 17.32
CA THR A 208 -19.97 -9.87 17.93
C THR A 208 -19.08 -10.52 16.88
N TRP A 209 -17.77 -10.28 16.95
CA TRP A 209 -16.82 -10.86 16.00
C TRP A 209 -16.88 -12.40 16.02
N PRO A 210 -17.20 -13.05 14.89
CA PRO A 210 -17.33 -14.51 14.83
C PRO A 210 -15.99 -15.25 14.89
N LYS A 211 -14.85 -14.53 14.86
CA LYS A 211 -13.49 -15.11 14.71
C LYS A 211 -13.30 -15.85 13.38
N GLU A 212 -14.12 -15.52 12.40
CA GLU A 212 -14.02 -16.02 11.03
C GLU A 212 -13.34 -14.96 10.16
N TRP A 213 -12.28 -15.36 9.47
CA TRP A 213 -11.61 -14.54 8.47
C TRP A 213 -12.31 -14.75 7.12
N ALA A 214 -13.53 -14.24 7.00
CA ALA A 214 -14.40 -14.50 5.86
C ALA A 214 -14.12 -13.60 4.63
N GLY A 215 -13.40 -12.48 4.82
CA GLY A 215 -13.07 -11.54 3.76
C GLY A 215 -12.27 -12.18 2.63
N CYS A 216 -12.80 -12.13 1.41
CA CYS A 216 -12.21 -12.66 0.19
C CYS A 216 -11.65 -11.53 -0.67
N TYR A 217 -12.48 -10.53 -0.96
CA TYR A 217 -12.19 -9.39 -1.84
C TYR A 217 -11.94 -8.13 -0.99
N HIS A 218 -10.79 -7.48 -1.15
CA HIS A 218 -10.35 -6.44 -0.20
C HIS A 218 -10.12 -5.07 -0.86
N LEU A 219 -10.65 -4.03 -0.20
CA LEU A 219 -10.25 -2.64 -0.34
C LEU A 219 -9.49 -2.12 0.90
N ASN A 220 -9.53 -2.86 2.02
CA ASN A 220 -8.77 -2.55 3.22
C ASN A 220 -7.32 -2.20 2.87
N ASP A 221 -6.79 -1.14 3.50
CA ASP A 221 -5.42 -0.65 3.28
C ASP A 221 -5.09 -0.46 1.78
N ASN A 222 -6.10 -0.05 0.99
CA ASN A 222 -6.03 0.18 -0.45
C ASN A 222 -5.56 -1.01 -1.30
N ILE A 223 -5.66 -2.26 -0.83
CA ILE A 223 -5.19 -3.47 -1.56
C ILE A 223 -5.55 -3.43 -3.05
N THR A 224 -6.84 -3.32 -3.39
CA THR A 224 -7.28 -3.28 -4.79
C THR A 224 -6.89 -1.97 -5.50
N PRO A 225 -7.14 -0.76 -4.95
CA PRO A 225 -6.65 0.48 -5.53
C PRO A 225 -5.14 0.48 -5.87
N ASP A 226 -4.29 0.01 -4.96
CA ASP A 226 -2.84 -0.02 -5.14
C ASP A 226 -2.41 -1.09 -6.15
N ALA A 227 -3.12 -2.23 -6.22
CA ALA A 227 -2.90 -3.21 -7.28
C ALA A 227 -3.22 -2.63 -8.67
N ILE A 228 -4.32 -1.89 -8.80
CA ILE A 228 -4.68 -1.18 -10.04
C ILE A 228 -3.59 -0.16 -10.40
N ALA A 229 -3.16 0.69 -9.45
CA ALA A 229 -2.12 1.69 -9.68
C ALA A 229 -0.80 1.05 -10.14
N THR A 230 -0.41 -0.06 -9.53
CA THR A 230 0.79 -0.83 -9.92
C THR A 230 0.67 -1.39 -11.34
N LEU A 231 -0.49 -1.92 -11.72
CA LEU A 231 -0.72 -2.45 -13.06
C LEU A 231 -0.77 -1.36 -14.13
N LEU A 232 -1.31 -0.18 -13.82
CA LEU A 232 -1.24 0.98 -14.70
C LEU A 232 0.21 1.42 -14.94
N LEU A 233 1.02 1.49 -13.88
CA LEU A 233 2.46 1.78 -14.03
C LEU A 233 3.18 0.69 -14.82
N ALA A 234 2.85 -0.58 -14.60
CA ALA A 234 3.43 -1.68 -15.37
C ALA A 234 3.12 -1.58 -16.86
N HIS A 235 1.88 -1.19 -17.20
CA HIS A 235 1.49 -0.90 -18.58
C HIS A 235 2.31 0.26 -19.17
N GLU A 236 2.44 1.37 -18.44
CA GLU A 236 3.21 2.53 -18.86
C GLU A 236 4.69 2.18 -19.13
N VAL A 237 5.32 1.45 -18.21
CA VAL A 237 6.76 1.16 -18.25
C VAL A 237 7.09 0.03 -19.24
N LEU A 238 6.26 -1.01 -19.32
CA LEU A 238 6.57 -2.22 -20.10
C LEU A 238 5.83 -2.28 -21.45
N GLY A 239 4.83 -1.44 -21.67
CA GLY A 239 4.04 -1.40 -22.91
C GLY A 239 3.10 -2.60 -23.13
N ASP A 240 3.06 -3.56 -22.20
CA ASP A 240 2.19 -4.73 -22.28
C ASP A 240 0.75 -4.37 -21.89
N ARG A 241 -0.19 -4.53 -22.82
CA ARG A 241 -1.61 -4.23 -22.62
C ARG A 241 -2.31 -5.15 -21.64
N THR A 242 -1.76 -6.34 -21.36
CA THR A 242 -2.36 -7.27 -20.41
C THR A 242 -2.37 -6.72 -18.98
N PHE A 243 -1.47 -5.79 -18.65
CA PHE A 243 -1.51 -5.04 -17.40
C PHE A 243 -2.66 -4.04 -17.35
N LEU A 244 -2.90 -3.30 -18.44
CA LEU A 244 -4.05 -2.39 -18.56
C LEU A 244 -5.37 -3.16 -18.44
N ASP A 245 -5.48 -4.31 -19.10
CA ASP A 245 -6.69 -5.14 -19.00
C ASP A 245 -6.92 -5.69 -17.58
N ALA A 246 -5.85 -6.02 -16.86
CA ALA A 246 -5.95 -6.41 -15.45
C ALA A 246 -6.36 -5.23 -14.55
N ALA A 247 -5.82 -4.03 -14.78
CA ALA A 247 -6.22 -2.81 -14.08
C ALA A 247 -7.70 -2.48 -14.32
N ARG A 248 -8.17 -2.62 -15.57
CA ARG A 248 -9.59 -2.44 -15.94
C ARG A 248 -10.50 -3.39 -15.18
N ARG A 249 -10.15 -4.69 -15.09
CA ARG A 249 -10.91 -5.66 -14.27
C ARG A 249 -10.95 -5.24 -12.80
N GLY A 250 -9.87 -4.69 -12.25
CA GLY A 250 -9.87 -4.13 -10.90
C GLY A 250 -10.88 -2.98 -10.75
N GLY A 251 -10.97 -2.08 -11.74
CA GLY A 251 -12.00 -1.04 -11.78
C GLY A 251 -13.42 -1.60 -11.89
N GLU A 252 -13.61 -2.66 -12.67
CA GLU A 252 -14.90 -3.33 -12.78
C GLU A 252 -15.33 -3.98 -11.46
N PHE A 253 -14.40 -4.54 -10.68
CA PHE A 253 -14.69 -4.95 -9.32
C PHE A 253 -15.19 -3.76 -8.48
N LEU A 254 -14.52 -2.61 -8.53
CA LEU A 254 -14.94 -1.44 -7.75
C LEU A 254 -16.34 -0.95 -8.13
N ILE A 255 -16.72 -1.01 -9.40
CA ILE A 255 -18.09 -0.69 -9.84
C ILE A 255 -19.08 -1.68 -9.19
N ARG A 256 -18.82 -3.00 -9.28
CA ARG A 256 -19.69 -4.02 -8.68
C ARG A 256 -19.71 -4.00 -7.16
N ALA A 257 -18.61 -3.59 -6.54
CA ALA A 257 -18.46 -3.50 -5.10
C ALA A 257 -19.17 -2.29 -4.50
N GLN A 258 -19.57 -1.31 -5.30
CA GLN A 258 -20.36 -0.18 -4.81
C GLN A 258 -21.68 -0.72 -4.24
N MET A 259 -21.90 -0.52 -2.95
CA MET A 259 -23.10 -0.98 -2.28
C MET A 259 -24.34 -0.29 -2.86
N PRO A 260 -25.52 -0.93 -2.84
CA PRO A 260 -26.74 -0.29 -3.33
C PRO A 260 -27.21 0.82 -2.38
N ASP A 261 -28.26 1.54 -2.80
CA ASP A 261 -28.94 2.47 -1.89
C ASP A 261 -29.44 1.72 -0.64
N PRO A 262 -29.40 2.36 0.55
CA PRO A 262 -29.19 3.80 0.77
C PRO A 262 -27.72 4.24 0.96
N GLN A 263 -26.73 3.36 0.79
CA GLN A 263 -25.32 3.67 1.10
C GLN A 263 -24.37 3.37 -0.08
N PRO A 264 -24.43 4.14 -1.19
CA PRO A 264 -23.67 3.88 -2.41
C PRO A 264 -22.17 4.20 -2.29
N ALA A 265 -21.47 3.44 -1.46
CA ALA A 265 -20.04 3.50 -1.20
C ALA A 265 -19.51 2.07 -0.92
N TRP A 266 -18.32 1.91 -0.31
CA TRP A 266 -17.64 0.61 -0.24
C TRP A 266 -17.35 0.17 1.19
N ALA A 267 -17.33 -1.16 1.40
CA ALA A 267 -16.83 -1.80 2.60
C ALA A 267 -15.31 -2.05 2.53
N GLN A 268 -14.68 -2.37 3.66
CA GLN A 268 -13.25 -2.74 3.67
C GLN A 268 -13.03 -4.07 2.93
N GLN A 269 -13.95 -5.03 3.10
CA GLN A 269 -13.86 -6.34 2.48
C GLN A 269 -15.23 -6.97 2.27
N TYR A 270 -15.28 -7.90 1.32
CA TYR A 270 -16.46 -8.66 0.96
C TYR A 270 -16.14 -10.16 0.98
N ASP A 271 -17.13 -11.01 1.27
CA ASP A 271 -17.04 -12.45 1.05
C ASP A 271 -17.17 -12.80 -0.45
N LYS A 272 -17.13 -14.09 -0.78
CA LYS A 272 -17.30 -14.58 -2.16
C LYS A 272 -18.69 -14.34 -2.75
N HIS A 273 -19.66 -13.90 -1.95
CA HIS A 273 -21.01 -13.52 -2.36
C HIS A 273 -21.18 -12.00 -2.46
N MET A 274 -20.08 -11.24 -2.36
CA MET A 274 -20.08 -9.78 -2.39
C MET A 274 -20.90 -9.13 -1.26
N HIS A 275 -20.97 -9.77 -0.10
CA HIS A 275 -21.49 -9.17 1.12
C HIS A 275 -20.36 -8.59 1.98
N PRO A 276 -20.53 -7.39 2.57
CA PRO A 276 -19.61 -6.90 3.60
C PRO A 276 -19.50 -7.89 4.76
N VAL A 277 -18.27 -8.19 5.19
CA VAL A 277 -18.01 -9.16 6.27
C VAL A 277 -17.01 -8.64 7.30
N TRP A 278 -16.99 -9.30 8.46
CA TRP A 278 -15.97 -9.08 9.49
C TRP A 278 -14.58 -9.44 8.97
N GLU A 279 -13.58 -8.70 9.46
CA GLU A 279 -12.17 -9.10 9.40
C GLU A 279 -11.64 -9.28 10.82
N ARG A 280 -10.97 -8.29 11.40
CA ARG A 280 -10.54 -8.26 12.80
C ARG A 280 -11.72 -7.94 13.73
N LYS A 281 -11.51 -8.17 15.04
CA LYS A 281 -12.48 -7.91 16.10
C LYS A 281 -12.99 -6.46 16.21
N PHE A 282 -12.33 -5.52 15.52
CA PHE A 282 -12.66 -4.10 15.46
C PHE A 282 -13.02 -3.63 14.04
N GLU A 283 -13.26 -4.56 13.11
CA GLU A 283 -13.52 -4.30 11.69
C GLU A 283 -14.81 -5.02 11.25
N PRO A 284 -15.98 -4.43 11.57
CA PRO A 284 -17.28 -5.04 11.33
C PRO A 284 -17.73 -4.88 9.87
N PRO A 285 -18.74 -5.65 9.43
CA PRO A 285 -19.51 -5.39 8.23
C PRO A 285 -20.08 -3.96 8.26
N ALA A 286 -19.50 -3.08 7.44
CA ALA A 286 -19.85 -1.67 7.44
C ALA A 286 -19.41 -1.00 6.13
N ILE A 287 -20.08 0.09 5.81
CA ILE A 287 -19.59 1.02 4.80
C ILE A 287 -18.44 1.82 5.40
N THR A 288 -17.42 2.11 4.61
CA THR A 288 -16.21 2.75 5.09
C THR A 288 -16.07 4.19 4.62
N GLY A 289 -15.62 5.07 5.50
CA GLY A 289 -15.26 6.43 5.10
C GLY A 289 -13.92 6.51 4.37
N GLY A 290 -12.93 5.70 4.78
CA GLY A 290 -11.58 5.73 4.22
C GLY A 290 -11.52 5.11 2.83
N GLU A 291 -11.96 3.85 2.72
CA GLU A 291 -11.59 3.05 1.54
C GLU A 291 -12.48 3.42 0.35
N SER A 292 -13.68 3.93 0.64
CA SER A 292 -14.54 4.57 -0.35
C SER A 292 -13.90 5.78 -1.02
N GLN A 293 -13.05 6.54 -0.31
CA GLN A 293 -12.32 7.65 -0.91
C GLN A 293 -11.22 7.15 -1.86
N GLY A 294 -10.48 6.12 -1.44
CA GLY A 294 -9.49 5.46 -2.29
C GLY A 294 -10.11 4.83 -3.55
N ALA A 295 -11.28 4.22 -3.43
CA ALA A 295 -12.03 3.67 -4.56
C ALA A 295 -12.40 4.75 -5.60
N MET A 296 -12.91 5.91 -5.15
CA MET A 296 -13.21 7.01 -6.06
C MET A 296 -11.95 7.59 -6.72
N GLU A 297 -10.86 7.75 -5.97
CA GLU A 297 -9.59 8.28 -6.48
C GLU A 297 -9.01 7.38 -7.58
N ILE A 298 -8.95 6.05 -7.37
CA ILE A 298 -8.40 5.13 -8.37
C ILE A 298 -9.33 4.96 -9.58
N LEU A 299 -10.65 5.05 -9.39
CA LEU A 299 -11.61 5.04 -10.50
C LEU A 299 -11.42 6.26 -11.43
N ILE A 300 -11.17 7.45 -10.86
CA ILE A 300 -10.82 8.64 -11.65
C ILE A 300 -9.48 8.42 -12.39
N ALA A 301 -8.47 7.84 -11.73
CA ALA A 301 -7.20 7.52 -12.37
C ALA A 301 -7.36 6.51 -13.53
N LEU A 302 -8.22 5.49 -13.37
CA LEU A 302 -8.56 4.56 -14.44
C LEU A 302 -9.24 5.25 -15.62
N PHE A 303 -10.18 6.15 -15.38
CA PHE A 303 -10.77 6.97 -16.44
C PHE A 303 -9.69 7.73 -17.22
N HIS A 304 -8.73 8.35 -16.54
CA HIS A 304 -7.64 9.03 -17.24
C HIS A 304 -6.76 8.08 -18.07
N ALA A 305 -6.56 6.84 -17.59
CA ALA A 305 -5.75 5.85 -18.29
C ALA A 305 -6.47 5.21 -19.48
N THR A 306 -7.80 5.11 -19.47
CA THR A 306 -8.57 4.34 -20.47
C THR A 306 -9.56 5.16 -21.31
N GLY A 307 -9.98 6.32 -20.82
CA GLY A 307 -11.09 7.10 -21.36
C GLY A 307 -12.48 6.46 -21.15
N GLU A 308 -12.59 5.40 -20.37
CA GLU A 308 -13.87 4.69 -20.17
C GLU A 308 -14.74 5.40 -19.12
N GLU A 309 -15.80 6.08 -19.59
CA GLU A 309 -16.75 6.84 -18.75
C GLU A 309 -17.36 6.05 -17.59
N ARG A 310 -17.54 4.73 -17.75
CA ARG A 310 -18.07 3.84 -16.70
C ARG A 310 -17.29 3.91 -15.40
N PHE A 311 -16.00 4.27 -15.43
CA PHE A 311 -15.21 4.44 -14.21
C PHE A 311 -15.56 5.72 -13.43
N LEU A 312 -16.16 6.73 -14.08
CA LEU A 312 -16.62 7.94 -13.39
C LEU A 312 -18.05 7.82 -12.83
N GLU A 313 -18.85 6.87 -13.33
CA GLU A 313 -20.26 6.69 -12.95
C GLU A 313 -20.50 6.49 -11.44
N PRO A 314 -19.68 5.73 -10.68
CA PRO A 314 -19.90 5.52 -9.25
C PRO A 314 -19.68 6.77 -8.38
N VAL A 315 -18.83 7.71 -8.85
CA VAL A 315 -18.25 8.78 -8.03
C VAL A 315 -19.32 9.76 -7.48
N PRO A 316 -20.28 10.29 -8.27
CA PRO A 316 -21.25 11.27 -7.76
C PRO A 316 -22.13 10.74 -6.63
N ARG A 317 -22.60 9.49 -6.74
CA ARG A 317 -23.48 8.88 -5.71
C ARG A 317 -22.72 8.63 -4.41
N ALA A 318 -21.46 8.17 -4.51
CA ALA A 318 -20.58 8.00 -3.36
C ALA A 318 -20.23 9.33 -2.67
N LEU A 319 -19.91 10.37 -3.44
CA LEU A 319 -19.69 11.73 -2.91
C LEU A 319 -20.93 12.22 -2.16
N ALA A 320 -22.11 12.13 -2.77
CA ALA A 320 -23.36 12.55 -2.14
C ALA A 320 -23.65 11.77 -0.85
N TYR A 321 -23.26 10.49 -0.77
CA TYR A 321 -23.37 9.68 0.45
C TYR A 321 -22.38 10.07 1.53
N LEU A 322 -21.10 10.18 1.20
CA LEU A 322 -20.11 10.50 2.22
C LEU A 322 -20.29 11.93 2.75
N ARG A 323 -20.75 12.88 1.93
CA ARG A 323 -21.07 14.25 2.37
C ARG A 323 -22.18 14.29 3.42
N ARG A 324 -23.27 13.53 3.24
CA ARG A 324 -24.35 13.44 4.23
C ARG A 324 -23.94 12.65 5.49
N SER A 325 -22.85 11.89 5.40
CA SER A 325 -22.33 11.07 6.49
C SER A 325 -21.18 11.74 7.27
N LEU A 326 -20.81 12.98 6.93
CA LEU A 326 -19.79 13.72 7.67
C LEU A 326 -20.13 13.83 9.16
N LEU A 327 -19.12 13.64 9.99
CA LEU A 327 -19.19 13.93 11.42
C LEU A 327 -19.23 15.46 11.63
N PRO A 328 -19.65 15.94 12.82
CA PRO A 328 -19.73 17.38 13.10
C PRO A 328 -18.43 18.17 12.88
N ASP A 329 -17.28 17.51 12.96
CA ASP A 329 -15.96 18.09 12.74
C ASP A 329 -15.47 18.04 11.28
N GLY A 330 -16.33 17.61 10.35
CA GLY A 330 -16.02 17.51 8.92
C GLY A 330 -15.17 16.30 8.53
N ARG A 331 -14.89 15.37 9.46
CA ARG A 331 -14.25 14.09 9.17
C ARG A 331 -15.30 13.02 8.86
N LEU A 332 -14.84 11.82 8.49
CA LEU A 332 -15.71 10.65 8.29
C LEU A 332 -15.43 9.61 9.38
N ALA A 333 -16.47 8.93 9.86
CA ALA A 333 -16.28 7.71 10.62
C ALA A 333 -15.60 6.65 9.73
N ARG A 334 -14.77 5.80 10.33
CA ARG A 334 -14.19 4.67 9.60
C ARG A 334 -15.28 3.68 9.19
N TYR A 335 -16.31 3.52 10.02
CA TYR A 335 -17.40 2.57 9.82
C TYR A 335 -18.76 3.23 9.97
N TYR A 336 -19.64 2.97 9.01
CA TYR A 336 -21.06 3.28 9.07
C TYR A 336 -21.85 1.97 8.99
N GLU A 337 -22.72 1.77 9.97
CA GLU A 337 -23.58 0.60 10.08
C GLU A 337 -24.41 0.42 8.81
N LEU A 338 -24.48 -0.83 8.35
CA LEU A 338 -25.29 -1.20 7.20
C LEU A 338 -26.75 -0.81 7.41
N ARG A 339 -27.34 -0.18 6.40
CA ARG A 339 -28.72 0.35 6.32
C ARG A 339 -29.01 1.56 7.19
N THR A 340 -28.62 1.57 8.47
CA THR A 340 -28.96 2.66 9.41
C THR A 340 -28.07 3.90 9.24
N ASN A 341 -26.89 3.74 8.64
CA ASN A 341 -25.87 4.78 8.48
C ASN A 341 -25.32 5.33 9.80
N ARG A 342 -25.54 4.64 10.93
CA ARG A 342 -24.99 5.05 12.23
C ARG A 342 -23.48 4.83 12.25
N PRO A 343 -22.65 5.81 12.67
CA PRO A 343 -21.24 5.57 12.92
C PRO A 343 -21.00 4.43 13.92
N LEU A 344 -20.06 3.54 13.61
CA LEU A 344 -19.67 2.42 14.46
C LEU A 344 -18.25 2.61 14.99
N TYR A 345 -18.09 2.30 16.27
CA TYR A 345 -16.86 2.35 17.03
C TYR A 345 -16.74 1.10 17.89
N PHE A 346 -15.58 0.94 18.54
CA PHE A 346 -15.38 -0.09 19.54
C PHE A 346 -14.83 0.55 20.80
N THR A 347 -15.29 0.08 21.94
CA THR A 347 -14.68 0.40 23.23
C THR A 347 -13.25 -0.17 23.31
N ARG A 348 -12.45 0.23 24.30
CA ARG A 348 -11.11 -0.35 24.54
C ARG A 348 -11.12 -1.86 24.77
N ASP A 349 -12.22 -2.42 25.28
CA ASP A 349 -12.45 -3.86 25.42
C ASP A 349 -13.13 -4.51 24.20
N TYR A 350 -13.19 -3.80 23.07
CA TYR A 350 -13.70 -4.26 21.78
C TYR A 350 -15.19 -4.63 21.78
N LYS A 351 -16.01 -3.88 22.51
CA LYS A 351 -17.48 -3.94 22.38
C LYS A 351 -17.93 -2.95 21.31
N LEU A 352 -18.74 -3.43 20.36
CA LEU A 352 -19.33 -2.60 19.33
C LEU A 352 -20.24 -1.54 19.98
N THR A 353 -20.02 -0.28 19.61
CA THR A 353 -20.77 0.87 20.12
C THR A 353 -20.94 1.91 19.01
N GLY A 354 -21.88 2.83 19.18
CA GLY A 354 -21.97 4.03 18.34
C GLY A 354 -21.39 5.28 19.00
N ASP A 355 -20.71 5.12 20.13
CA ASP A 355 -20.01 6.19 20.85
C ASP A 355 -18.50 6.12 20.60
N GLY A 356 -17.93 7.20 20.06
CA GLY A 356 -16.50 7.35 19.78
C GLY A 356 -15.67 7.84 20.97
N GLY A 357 -16.24 8.00 22.16
CA GLY A 357 -15.58 8.59 23.34
C GLY A 357 -14.53 7.71 24.02
N ASP A 358 -14.62 6.38 23.92
CA ASP A 358 -13.71 5.42 24.57
C ASP A 358 -13.11 4.39 23.60
N VAL A 359 -12.46 4.86 22.53
CA VAL A 359 -11.88 3.98 21.52
C VAL A 359 -10.45 3.50 21.86
N PRO A 360 -10.00 2.36 21.31
CA PRO A 360 -8.60 1.96 21.32
C PRO A 360 -7.66 3.06 20.81
N ASP A 361 -6.54 3.27 21.48
CA ASP A 361 -5.56 4.32 21.20
C ASP A 361 -4.64 4.03 19.99
N HIS A 362 -4.61 2.79 19.53
CA HIS A 362 -3.74 2.30 18.47
C HIS A 362 -4.47 2.12 17.13
N TYR A 363 -5.75 2.48 17.04
CA TYR A 363 -6.55 2.31 15.83
C TYR A 363 -7.41 3.55 15.56
N ALA A 364 -7.36 4.06 14.32
CA ALA A 364 -8.11 5.26 13.94
C ALA A 364 -9.54 4.89 13.49
N PHE A 365 -10.54 5.30 14.27
CA PHE A 365 -11.96 5.15 13.93
C PHE A 365 -12.57 6.36 13.21
N VAL A 366 -11.76 7.39 12.97
CA VAL A 366 -12.17 8.59 12.23
C VAL A 366 -11.07 8.92 11.24
N THR A 367 -11.45 9.23 10.01
CA THR A 367 -10.52 9.51 8.91
C THR A 367 -10.73 10.92 8.36
N PRO A 368 -9.65 11.62 7.96
CA PRO A 368 -9.77 12.88 7.25
C PRO A 368 -10.66 12.77 6.01
N SER A 369 -11.44 13.82 5.75
CA SER A 369 -12.22 13.95 4.53
C SER A 369 -11.38 14.57 3.42
N ARG A 370 -11.33 13.89 2.28
CA ARG A 370 -10.76 14.33 0.99
C ARG A 370 -11.86 14.58 -0.04
N LEU A 371 -13.13 14.62 0.37
CA LEU A 371 -14.28 14.68 -0.55
C LEU A 371 -14.24 15.91 -1.47
N ASP A 372 -13.80 17.07 -0.96
CA ASP A 372 -13.62 18.28 -1.78
C ASP A 372 -12.58 18.07 -2.89
N LYS A 373 -11.47 17.42 -2.54
CA LYS A 373 -10.40 17.11 -3.49
C LYS A 373 -10.88 16.11 -4.55
N ILE A 374 -11.61 15.07 -4.14
CA ILE A 374 -12.14 14.05 -5.04
C ILE A 374 -13.17 14.64 -6.00
N GLU A 375 -14.07 15.49 -5.49
CA GLU A 375 -15.05 16.20 -6.30
C GLU A 375 -14.39 17.12 -7.32
N GLU A 376 -13.32 17.80 -6.93
CA GLU A 376 -12.51 18.60 -7.84
C GLU A 376 -11.86 17.73 -8.94
N LEU A 377 -11.20 16.62 -8.56
CA LEU A 377 -10.60 15.68 -9.52
C LEU A 377 -11.65 15.11 -10.49
N TYR A 378 -12.83 14.74 -10.00
CA TYR A 378 -13.95 14.27 -10.81
C TYR A 378 -14.39 15.32 -11.84
N ARG A 379 -14.60 16.57 -11.41
CA ARG A 379 -15.02 17.67 -12.30
C ARG A 379 -13.95 17.95 -13.38
N GLU A 380 -12.68 17.88 -13.01
CA GLU A 380 -11.58 18.05 -13.96
C GLU A 380 -11.52 16.93 -14.99
N ALA A 381 -11.65 15.67 -14.54
CA ALA A 381 -11.71 14.51 -15.42
C ALA A 381 -12.87 14.63 -16.42
N ARG A 382 -14.08 14.98 -15.94
CA ARG A 382 -15.26 15.21 -16.80
C ARG A 382 -15.10 16.37 -17.78
N ALA A 383 -14.28 17.36 -17.43
CA ALA A 383 -13.94 18.47 -18.31
C ALA A 383 -12.81 18.14 -19.31
N GLY A 384 -12.32 16.89 -19.35
CA GLY A 384 -11.24 16.47 -20.24
C GLY A 384 -9.86 17.01 -19.85
N LYS A 385 -9.69 17.48 -18.61
CA LYS A 385 -8.38 17.94 -18.12
C LYS A 385 -7.49 16.73 -17.82
N PRO A 386 -6.17 16.83 -18.08
CA PRO A 386 -5.24 15.77 -17.72
C PRO A 386 -5.12 15.63 -16.19
N PRO A 387 -4.62 14.48 -15.69
CA PRO A 387 -4.28 14.32 -14.28
C PRO A 387 -3.39 15.45 -13.78
N ARG A 388 -3.63 15.92 -12.56
CA ARG A 388 -2.79 16.96 -11.95
C ARG A 388 -1.37 16.44 -11.75
N PRO A 389 -0.34 17.20 -12.15
CA PRO A 389 1.03 16.86 -11.81
C PRO A 389 1.25 16.96 -10.31
N ALA A 390 2.27 16.25 -9.82
CA ALA A 390 2.68 16.35 -8.43
C ALA A 390 3.02 17.80 -8.03
N ALA A 391 2.61 18.20 -6.83
CA ALA A 391 2.90 19.54 -6.31
C ALA A 391 4.42 19.73 -6.12
N VAL A 392 4.90 20.93 -6.49
CA VAL A 392 6.29 21.36 -6.25
C VAL A 392 6.28 22.38 -5.12
N PRO A 393 7.10 22.19 -4.06
CA PRO A 393 7.14 23.14 -2.95
C PRO A 393 7.76 24.48 -3.39
N GLY A 394 7.35 25.57 -2.73
CA GLY A 394 7.97 26.88 -2.89
C GLY A 394 9.32 26.99 -2.17
N GLY A 395 10.11 28.02 -2.51
CA GLY A 395 11.45 28.23 -1.97
C GLY A 395 11.50 28.41 -0.45
N GLU A 396 10.52 29.09 0.15
CA GLU A 396 10.40 29.23 1.62
C GLU A 396 10.28 27.86 2.30
N ARG A 397 9.37 27.01 1.79
CA ARG A 397 9.20 25.65 2.30
C ARG A 397 10.48 24.83 2.18
N VAL A 398 11.23 25.01 1.10
CA VAL A 398 12.52 24.34 0.91
C VAL A 398 13.56 24.82 1.92
N ALA A 399 13.64 26.14 2.18
CA ALA A 399 14.52 26.70 3.20
C ALA A 399 14.21 26.13 4.59
N ASP A 400 12.93 26.06 4.97
CA ASP A 400 12.49 25.45 6.24
C ASP A 400 12.92 23.98 6.36
N LEU A 401 12.72 23.20 5.29
CA LEU A 401 13.13 21.80 5.25
C LEU A 401 14.64 21.64 5.41
N LEU A 402 15.44 22.53 4.83
CA LEU A 402 16.90 22.47 4.95
C LEU A 402 17.39 22.88 6.34
N ALA A 403 16.72 23.85 6.97
CA ALA A 403 17.04 24.37 8.30
C ALA A 403 16.72 23.40 9.44
N THR A 404 15.81 22.45 9.23
CA THR A 404 15.42 21.43 10.23
C THR A 404 16.35 20.22 10.30
N ARG A 405 17.45 20.23 9.55
CA ARG A 405 18.44 19.14 9.58
C ARG A 405 19.47 19.36 10.69
N ASP A 406 19.96 18.27 11.25
CA ASP A 406 21.12 18.28 12.13
C ASP A 406 22.43 18.57 11.32
N PRO A 407 23.59 18.77 11.98
CA PRO A 407 24.86 19.00 11.30
C PRO A 407 25.32 17.87 10.35
N ARG A 408 24.76 16.66 10.48
CA ARG A 408 25.02 15.52 9.57
C ARG A 408 24.12 15.56 8.34
N GLY A 409 23.13 16.45 8.31
CA GLY A 409 22.15 16.59 7.24
C GLY A 409 20.93 15.68 7.39
N ILE A 410 20.65 15.18 8.60
CA ILE A 410 19.54 14.24 8.89
C ILE A 410 18.37 15.00 9.52
N TRP A 411 17.14 14.62 9.17
CA TRP A 411 15.94 15.12 9.84
C TRP A 411 15.61 14.26 11.05
N LEU A 412 15.68 14.86 12.24
CA LEU A 412 15.25 14.27 13.49
C LEU A 412 13.85 14.76 13.85
N GLU A 413 13.01 13.88 14.35
CA GLU A 413 11.67 14.23 14.84
C GLU A 413 11.34 13.56 16.18
N PRO A 414 10.48 14.17 17.01
CA PRO A 414 10.01 13.52 18.23
C PRO A 414 9.31 12.20 17.90
N GLY A 415 9.74 11.11 18.53
CA GLY A 415 9.15 9.80 18.26
C GLY A 415 9.68 8.71 19.17
N VAL A 416 9.32 7.47 18.84
CA VAL A 416 9.76 6.29 19.57
C VAL A 416 10.34 5.26 18.60
N VAL A 417 11.38 4.57 19.04
CA VAL A 417 11.95 3.39 18.38
C VAL A 417 11.84 2.20 19.34
N ARG A 418 11.74 0.97 18.84
CA ARG A 418 11.73 -0.22 19.70
C ARG A 418 13.15 -0.73 19.94
N ASP A 419 13.47 -1.09 21.18
CA ASP A 419 14.71 -1.80 21.50
C ASP A 419 14.66 -3.27 21.04
N HIS A 420 15.77 -4.00 21.20
CA HIS A 420 15.87 -5.43 20.86
C HIS A 420 14.88 -6.33 21.62
N ARG A 421 14.23 -5.83 22.70
CA ARG A 421 13.19 -6.53 23.47
C ARG A 421 11.79 -6.05 23.11
N GLY A 422 11.64 -5.16 22.13
CA GLY A 422 10.36 -4.60 21.72
C GLY A 422 9.86 -3.44 22.58
N ARG A 423 10.63 -2.98 23.58
CA ARG A 423 10.22 -1.87 24.44
C ARG A 423 10.38 -0.54 23.71
N LYS A 424 9.40 0.36 23.88
CA LYS A 424 9.44 1.71 23.31
C LYS A 424 10.54 2.52 24.01
N VAL A 425 11.46 3.07 23.23
CA VAL A 425 12.51 3.99 23.65
C VAL A 425 12.25 5.33 22.97
N ARG A 426 12.36 6.43 23.74
CA ARG A 426 12.24 7.80 23.25
C ARG A 426 13.61 8.47 23.36
N PRO A 427 14.43 8.49 22.31
CA PRO A 427 15.72 9.18 22.36
C PRO A 427 15.51 10.69 22.53
N GLU A 428 16.35 11.33 23.35
CA GLU A 428 16.24 12.76 23.65
C GLU A 428 16.41 13.63 22.39
N ALA A 429 17.35 13.27 21.52
CA ALA A 429 17.57 13.95 20.25
C ALA A 429 16.48 13.67 19.19
N GLY A 430 15.52 12.78 19.45
CA GLY A 430 14.49 12.36 18.50
C GLY A 430 14.82 11.05 17.77
N ILE A 431 14.06 10.74 16.73
CA ILE A 431 14.24 9.56 15.86
C ILE A 431 14.52 10.00 14.42
N VAL A 432 15.08 9.09 13.63
CA VAL A 432 15.07 9.19 12.16
C VAL A 432 13.90 8.36 11.65
N SER A 433 13.10 8.95 10.77
CA SER A 433 11.88 8.33 10.22
C SER A 433 11.99 8.27 8.71
N SER A 434 11.92 7.05 8.14
CA SER A 434 11.98 6.85 6.69
C SER A 434 10.87 7.59 5.96
N ARG A 435 9.70 7.75 6.60
CA ARG A 435 8.60 8.57 6.07
C ARG A 435 9.01 10.03 5.93
N THR A 436 9.59 10.62 6.97
CA THR A 436 10.01 12.02 6.96
C THR A 436 11.17 12.25 6.01
N VAL A 437 12.15 11.35 6.01
CA VAL A 437 13.28 11.39 5.07
C VAL A 437 12.80 11.32 3.62
N ALA A 438 11.99 10.30 3.28
CA ALA A 438 11.49 10.13 1.91
C ALA A 438 10.64 11.32 1.45
N ARG A 439 9.74 11.83 2.32
CA ARG A 439 8.92 13.01 2.04
C ARG A 439 9.79 14.24 1.77
N ASN A 440 10.76 14.51 2.63
CA ASN A 440 11.58 15.71 2.52
C ASN A 440 12.53 15.62 1.31
N LEU A 441 13.12 14.44 1.06
CA LEU A 441 13.96 14.20 -0.12
C LEU A 441 13.15 14.40 -1.40
N THR A 442 11.98 13.78 -1.50
CA THR A 442 11.04 13.96 -2.62
C THR A 442 10.69 15.43 -2.86
N ALA A 443 10.37 16.18 -1.79
CA ALA A 443 10.05 17.60 -1.89
C ALA A 443 11.23 18.42 -2.45
N LEU A 444 12.45 18.15 -1.99
CA LEU A 444 13.67 18.80 -2.47
C LEU A 444 13.96 18.43 -3.93
N SER A 445 13.83 17.16 -4.30
CA SER A 445 14.03 16.69 -5.68
C SER A 445 13.08 17.40 -6.64
N ARG A 446 11.79 17.50 -6.30
CA ARG A 446 10.79 18.20 -7.11
C ARG A 446 11.08 19.68 -7.27
N TYR A 447 11.60 20.33 -6.23
CA TYR A 447 12.04 21.72 -6.32
C TYR A 447 13.19 21.89 -7.32
N LEU A 448 14.21 21.03 -7.21
CA LEU A 448 15.39 21.05 -8.08
C LEU A 448 15.04 20.74 -9.54
N SER A 449 14.12 19.83 -9.81
CA SER A 449 13.67 19.55 -11.19
C SER A 449 13.04 20.76 -11.89
N ARG A 450 12.53 21.75 -11.15
CA ARG A 450 12.01 23.02 -11.70
C ARG A 450 13.02 24.17 -11.64
N HIS A 451 14.08 24.03 -10.85
CA HIS A 451 15.14 25.02 -10.65
C HIS A 451 16.49 24.31 -10.76
N PRO A 452 16.83 23.78 -11.96
CA PRO A 452 18.07 23.04 -12.12
C PRO A 452 19.24 23.94 -11.74
N PRO A 453 20.23 23.44 -10.97
CA PRO A 453 21.41 24.22 -10.69
C PRO A 453 22.09 24.60 -12.00
N SER A 454 22.58 25.85 -12.09
CA SER A 454 23.43 26.28 -13.19
C SER A 454 24.61 25.31 -13.30
N ARG A 455 24.67 24.56 -14.40
CA ARG A 455 25.77 23.63 -14.67
C ARG A 455 27.07 24.46 -14.74
N PRO A 456 28.13 24.07 -14.01
CA PRO A 456 29.43 24.71 -14.14
C PRO A 456 30.03 24.51 -15.53
#